data_AF-A0A0S8AJZ0-F1
#
_entry.id   AF-A0A0S8AJZ0-F1
#
_cell.length_a   1.000
_cell.length_b   1.000
_cell.length_c   1.000
_cell.angle_alpha   90.00
_cell.angle_beta   90.00
_cell.angle_gamma   90.00
#
_symmetry.space_group_name_H-M   'P 1'
#
loop_
_entity.id
_entity.type
_entity.pdbx_description
1 polymer ?
#
loop_
_entity_poly.entity_id
_entity_poly.type
_entity_poly.pdbx_seq_one_letter_code
_entity_poly.pdbx_strand_id
1 'polypeptide(L)'
;MKTKQEHKKLTNKQVRYLKGLGHHLKPLVMLGREGITNNVISAAHAVLTAHELIKVKIGNGCLLERGEAAEAIAERTGSEVVQILGKTFLVFRANPDRNAEQKIKLPG
;
A
#
# COMPACT_ATOMS: atom_id res chain seq x y z
N MET A 1 -3.60 -24.88 -4.66
CA MET A 1 -2.25 -24.37 -4.97
C MET A 1 -2.40 -22.89 -5.31
N LYS A 2 -2.01 -21.96 -4.41
CA LYS A 2 -2.03 -20.52 -4.72
C LYS A 2 -0.60 -20.10 -5.05
N THR A 3 -0.42 -19.63 -6.28
CA THR A 3 0.82 -19.14 -6.87
C THR A 3 1.45 -18.09 -5.96
N LYS A 4 2.69 -18.33 -5.52
CA LYS A 4 3.55 -17.28 -4.96
C LYS A 4 3.71 -16.22 -6.05
N GLN A 5 3.13 -15.04 -5.89
CA GLN A 5 3.39 -13.94 -6.80
C GLN A 5 4.85 -13.52 -6.63
N GLU A 6 5.57 -13.41 -7.75
CA GLU A 6 6.91 -12.83 -7.80
C GLU A 6 6.85 -11.38 -7.31
N HIS A 7 7.31 -11.14 -6.08
CA HIS A 7 7.48 -9.79 -5.55
C HIS A 7 8.69 -9.14 -6.22
N LYS A 8 8.47 -8.52 -7.38
CA LYS A 8 9.50 -7.76 -8.06
C LYS A 8 9.74 -6.44 -7.31
N LYS A 9 10.80 -6.43 -6.51
CA LYS A 9 11.27 -5.26 -5.76
C LYS A 9 11.32 -3.99 -6.61
N LEU A 10 10.65 -2.93 -6.16
CA LEU A 10 10.60 -1.64 -6.86
C LEU A 10 12.00 -1.02 -7.03
N THR A 11 12.28 -0.47 -8.20
CA THR A 11 13.53 0.30 -8.43
C THR A 11 13.46 1.68 -7.78
N ASN A 12 14.61 2.31 -7.53
CA ASN A 12 14.65 3.67 -6.98
C ASN A 12 13.86 4.70 -7.83
N LYS A 13 13.87 4.53 -9.15
CA LYS A 13 13.12 5.39 -10.09
C LYS A 13 11.61 5.18 -9.94
N GLN A 14 11.18 3.93 -9.81
CA GLN A 14 9.78 3.58 -9.56
C GLN A 14 9.30 4.08 -8.20
N VAL A 15 10.10 3.90 -7.15
CA VAL A 15 9.81 4.43 -5.82
C VAL A 15 9.65 5.95 -5.86
N ARG A 16 10.57 6.68 -6.51
CA ARG A 16 10.45 8.14 -6.64
C ARG A 16 9.16 8.55 -7.36
N TYR A 17 8.82 7.85 -8.44
CA TYR A 17 7.59 8.10 -9.20
C TYR A 17 6.33 7.86 -8.34
N LEU A 18 6.25 6.72 -7.66
CA LEU A 18 5.14 6.36 -6.77
C LEU A 18 5.01 7.31 -5.58
N LYS A 19 6.13 7.81 -5.02
CA LYS A 19 6.12 8.86 -3.98
C LYS A 19 5.47 10.15 -4.49
N GLY A 20 5.79 10.55 -5.72
CA GLY A 20 5.17 11.71 -6.36
C GLY A 20 3.65 11.57 -6.51
N LEU A 21 3.19 10.42 -7.02
CA LEU A 21 1.76 10.12 -7.11
C LEU A 21 1.09 10.08 -5.73
N GLY A 22 1.74 9.40 -4.78
CA GLY A 22 1.23 9.17 -3.43
C GLY A 22 1.13 10.43 -2.58
N HIS A 23 1.93 11.46 -2.85
CA HIS A 23 1.91 12.71 -2.08
C HIS A 23 0.50 13.33 -2.03
N HIS A 24 -0.19 13.38 -3.17
CA HIS A 24 -1.53 13.98 -3.29
C HIS A 24 -2.68 13.07 -2.85
N LEU A 25 -2.44 11.78 -2.62
CA LEU A 25 -3.49 10.84 -2.23
C LEU A 25 -4.02 11.18 -0.83
N LYS A 26 -5.35 11.15 -0.67
CA LYS A 26 -5.97 11.10 0.66
C LYS A 26 -5.89 9.66 1.19
N PRO A 27 -5.67 9.45 2.50
CA PRO A 27 -5.72 8.10 3.05
C PRO A 27 -7.13 7.51 2.90
N LEU A 28 -7.24 6.37 2.24
CA LEU A 28 -8.50 5.62 2.09
C LEU A 28 -8.61 4.46 3.10
N VAL A 29 -7.50 4.13 3.77
CA VAL A 29 -7.44 3.13 4.84
C VAL A 29 -6.85 3.80 6.09
N MET A 30 -7.41 3.50 7.26
CA MET A 30 -6.93 4.02 8.53
C MET A 30 -6.85 2.91 9.58
N LEU A 31 -5.76 2.88 10.34
CA LEU A 31 -5.59 2.00 11.50
C LEU A 31 -6.17 2.67 12.75
N GLY A 32 -7.13 2.00 13.38
CA GLY A 32 -7.75 2.44 14.64
C GLY A 32 -6.95 1.99 15.86
N ARG A 33 -7.58 2.05 17.05
CA ARG A 33 -6.96 1.59 18.31
C ARG A 33 -6.56 0.12 18.27
N GLU A 34 -7.37 -0.71 17.63
CA GLU A 34 -7.15 -2.15 17.44
C GLU A 34 -6.05 -2.45 16.40
N GLY A 35 -5.43 -1.42 15.79
CA GLY A 35 -4.37 -1.60 14.81
C GLY A 35 -4.83 -2.30 13.54
N ILE A 36 -4.17 -3.41 13.20
CA ILE A 36 -4.40 -4.16 11.96
C ILE A 36 -5.36 -5.32 12.22
N THR A 37 -6.64 -5.09 11.95
CA THR A 37 -7.68 -6.12 12.01
C THR A 37 -7.91 -6.78 10.64
N ASN A 38 -8.68 -7.87 10.60
CA ASN A 38 -9.06 -8.49 9.33
C ASN A 38 -9.86 -7.54 8.44
N ASN A 39 -10.73 -6.71 9.03
CA ASN A 39 -11.49 -5.70 8.29
C ASN A 39 -10.57 -4.66 7.63
N VAL A 40 -9.51 -4.23 8.34
CA VAL A 40 -8.50 -3.34 7.78
C VAL A 40 -7.79 -3.99 6.59
N ILE A 41 -7.40 -5.27 6.70
CA ILE A 41 -6.75 -5.99 5.60
C ILE A 41 -7.68 -6.15 4.40
N SER A 42 -8.94 -6.53 4.62
CA SER A 42 -9.94 -6.65 3.56
C SER A 42 -10.17 -5.32 2.86
N ALA A 43 -10.26 -4.22 3.61
CA ALA A 43 -10.36 -2.88 3.05
C ALA A 43 -9.10 -2.51 2.25
N ALA A 44 -7.90 -2.75 2.80
CA ALA A 44 -6.64 -2.48 2.11
C ALA A 44 -6.54 -3.28 0.79
N HIS A 45 -6.95 -4.55 0.79
CA HIS A 45 -7.03 -5.34 -0.44
C HIS A 45 -7.99 -4.73 -1.47
N ALA A 46 -9.20 -4.37 -1.07
CA ALA A 46 -10.19 -3.79 -1.98
C ALA A 46 -9.68 -2.49 -2.61
N VAL A 47 -9.11 -1.60 -1.79
CA VAL A 47 -8.56 -0.32 -2.26
C VAL A 47 -7.31 -0.55 -3.13
N LEU A 48 -6.41 -1.49 -2.78
CA LEU A 48 -5.27 -1.85 -3.61
C LEU A 48 -5.69 -2.43 -4.96
N THR A 49 -6.71 -3.29 -5.01
CA THR A 49 -7.24 -3.82 -6.27
C THR A 49 -7.78 -2.70 -7.15
N ALA A 50 -8.45 -1.71 -6.56
CA ALA A 50 -9.05 -0.60 -7.27
C ALA A 50 -8.05 0.50 -7.70
N HIS A 51 -6.96 0.70 -6.97
CA HIS A 51 -6.08 1.85 -7.15
C HIS A 51 -4.59 1.53 -7.35
N GLU A 52 -4.15 0.31 -7.05
CA GLU A 52 -2.77 -0.19 -7.04
C GLU A 52 -1.83 0.49 -6.04
N LEU A 53 -1.89 1.82 -5.90
CA LEU A 53 -1.17 2.61 -4.91
C LEU A 53 -2.16 3.19 -3.90
N ILE A 54 -1.93 2.95 -2.62
CA ILE A 54 -2.79 3.47 -1.56
C ILE A 54 -1.98 4.18 -0.48
N LYS A 55 -2.61 5.19 0.15
CA LYS A 55 -2.12 5.82 1.36
C LYS A 55 -2.90 5.29 2.56
N VAL A 56 -2.18 4.81 3.56
CA VAL A 56 -2.75 4.33 4.83
C VAL A 56 -2.37 5.32 5.92
N LYS A 57 -3.32 5.63 6.81
CA LYS A 57 -3.10 6.50 7.98
C LYS A 57 -3.08 5.68 9.26
N ILE A 58 -2.12 5.98 10.12
CA ILE A 58 -2.05 5.47 11.49
C ILE A 58 -2.83 6.44 12.36
N GLY A 59 -3.98 6.01 12.89
CA GLY A 59 -4.80 6.81 13.78
C GLY A 59 -4.08 7.11 15.09
N ASN A 60 -4.46 8.20 15.76
CA ASN A 60 -3.77 8.66 16.98
C ASN A 60 -3.80 7.66 18.14
N GLY A 61 -4.77 6.75 18.16
CA GLY A 61 -4.87 5.70 19.19
C GLY A 61 -4.28 4.35 18.78
N CYS A 62 -3.73 4.23 17.58
CA CYS A 62 -3.03 3.01 17.16
C CYS A 62 -1.66 2.98 17.84
N LEU A 63 -1.34 1.87 18.49
CA LEU A 63 -0.07 1.67 19.21
C LEU A 63 1.03 1.06 18.34
N LEU A 64 0.72 0.68 17.09
CA LEU A 64 1.70 0.12 16.18
C LEU A 64 2.69 1.18 15.73
N GLU A 65 3.96 0.80 15.71
CA GLU A 65 4.99 1.61 15.12
C GLU A 65 4.82 1.71 13.60
N ARG A 66 5.19 2.86 13.04
CA ARG A 66 4.95 3.15 11.62
C ARG A 66 5.62 2.18 10.64
N GLY A 67 6.78 1.65 11.00
CA GLY A 67 7.50 0.63 10.22
C GLY A 67 6.77 -0.70 10.25
N GLU A 68 6.49 -1.18 11.47
CA GLU A 68 5.75 -2.42 11.71
C GLU A 68 4.38 -2.40 11.03
N ALA A 69 3.63 -1.30 11.16
CA ALA A 69 2.33 -1.15 10.53
C ALA A 69 2.41 -1.23 8.99
N ALA A 70 3.42 -0.60 8.39
CA ALA A 70 3.60 -0.60 6.95
C ALA A 70 4.01 -1.99 6.43
N GLU A 71 4.96 -2.63 7.09
CA GLU A 71 5.45 -3.97 6.73
C GLU A 71 4.35 -5.02 6.89
N ALA A 72 3.62 -5.02 8.01
CA ALA A 72 2.53 -5.96 8.25
C ALA A 72 1.38 -5.80 7.25
N ILE A 73 1.03 -4.56 6.85
CA ILE A 73 0.06 -4.33 5.78
C ILE A 73 0.60 -4.83 4.44
N ALA A 74 1.85 -4.51 4.12
CA ALA A 74 2.48 -4.91 2.86
C ALA A 74 2.52 -6.43 2.71
N GLU A 75 2.98 -7.14 3.74
CA GLU A 75 3.05 -8.61 3.78
C GLU A 75 1.65 -9.22 3.63
N ARG A 76 0.69 -8.82 4.47
CA ARG A 76 -0.66 -9.41 4.47
C ARG A 76 -1.43 -9.10 3.19
N THR A 77 -1.10 -8.02 2.49
CA THR A 77 -1.75 -7.65 1.23
C THR A 77 -1.01 -8.10 -0.02
N GLY A 78 0.22 -8.61 0.11
CA GLY A 78 1.10 -8.87 -1.01
C GLY A 78 1.47 -7.59 -1.78
N SER A 79 1.66 -6.48 -1.07
CA SER A 79 2.10 -5.19 -1.64
C SER A 79 3.53 -4.86 -1.21
N GLU A 80 4.10 -3.77 -1.72
CA GLU A 80 5.41 -3.25 -1.33
C GLU A 80 5.28 -1.89 -0.66
N VAL A 81 6.06 -1.67 0.42
CA VAL A 81 6.17 -0.36 1.06
C VAL A 81 6.95 0.60 0.16
N VAL A 82 6.29 1.67 -0.27
CA VAL A 82 6.89 2.72 -1.11
C VAL A 82 7.51 3.82 -0.24
N GLN A 83 6.82 4.20 0.84
CA GLN A 83 7.23 5.30 1.70
C GLN A 83 6.53 5.22 3.05
N ILE A 84 7.24 5.63 4.10
CA ILE A 84 6.66 5.97 5.41
C ILE A 84 6.89 7.47 5.63
N LEU A 85 5.84 8.22 5.95
CA LEU A 85 5.87 9.66 6.16
C LEU A 85 4.96 10.05 7.33
N GLY A 86 5.55 10.43 8.45
CA GLY A 86 4.82 10.77 9.67
C GLY A 86 3.93 9.60 10.11
N LYS A 87 2.63 9.88 10.30
CA LYS A 87 1.58 8.89 10.60
C LYS A 87 0.91 8.32 9.36
N THR A 88 1.55 8.37 8.21
CA THR A 88 1.03 7.77 6.97
C THR A 88 2.09 6.96 6.27
N PHE A 89 1.67 6.00 5.46
CA PHE A 89 2.57 5.25 4.59
C PHE A 89 1.88 4.92 3.27
N LEU A 90 2.69 4.66 2.26
CA LEU A 90 2.29 4.29 0.91
C LEU A 90 2.67 2.83 0.67
N VAL A 91 1.72 2.06 0.15
CA VAL A 91 1.96 0.70 -0.33
C VAL A 91 1.46 0.55 -1.76
N PHE A 92 2.17 -0.24 -2.56
CA PHE A 92 1.88 -0.47 -3.96
C PHE A 92 1.78 -1.96 -4.29
N ARG A 93 0.75 -2.33 -5.06
CA ARG A 93 0.60 -3.66 -5.65
C ARG A 93 0.06 -3.51 -7.06
N ALA A 94 0.84 -3.96 -8.04
CA ALA A 94 0.38 -3.99 -9.43
C ALA A 94 -0.84 -4.92 -9.57
N ASN A 95 -1.82 -4.49 -10.37
CA ASN A 95 -2.99 -5.29 -10.68
C ASN A 95 -2.99 -5.64 -12.19
N PRO A 96 -2.56 -6.86 -12.56
CA PRO A 96 -2.49 -7.27 -13.96
C PRO A 96 -3.87 -7.31 -14.63
N ASP A 97 -4.94 -7.47 -13.87
CA ASP A 97 -6.31 -7.60 -14.39
C ASP A 97 -7.03 -6.26 -14.51
N ARG A 98 -6.40 -5.15 -14.08
CA ARG A 98 -6.96 -3.80 -14.20
C ARG A 98 -6.99 -3.33 -15.65
N ASN A 99 -7.89 -2.41 -16.02
CA ASN A 99 -7.87 -1.79 -17.34
C ASN A 99 -6.53 -1.03 -17.56
N ALA A 100 -5.87 -1.26 -18.71
CA ALA A 100 -4.58 -0.67 -19.06
C ALA A 100 -4.53 0.86 -18.99
N GLU A 101 -5.65 1.54 -19.24
CA GLU A 101 -5.76 2.99 -19.13
C GLU A 101 -5.73 3.49 -17.67
N GLN A 102 -6.16 2.65 -16.73
CA GLN A 102 -6.25 2.96 -15.31
C GLN A 102 -5.02 2.47 -14.52
N LYS A 103 -4.17 1.65 -15.13
CA LYS A 103 -2.96 1.13 -14.49
C LYS A 103 -1.93 2.22 -14.26
N ILE A 104 -1.23 2.15 -13.14
CA ILE A 104 -0.05 2.97 -12.89
C ILE A 104 1.09 2.49 -13.80
N LYS A 105 1.48 3.33 -14.76
CA LYS A 105 2.60 3.07 -15.67
C LYS A 105 3.92 3.35 -14.95
N LEU A 106 4.55 2.30 -14.44
CA LEU A 106 5.85 2.42 -13.78
C LEU A 106 6.95 2.80 -14.79
N PRO A 107 7.86 3.73 -14.44
CA PRO A 107 9.01 3.98 -15.27
C PRO A 107 9.95 2.76 -15.30
N GLY A 108 10.55 2.52 -16.48
CA GLY A 108 11.68 1.61 -16.63
C GLY A 108 12.94 2.14 -15.95
#